data_AF-A0AAW4BNA9-F1
#
_entry.id   AF-A0AAW4BNA9-F1
#
_cell.length_a   1.000
_cell.length_b   1.000
_cell.length_c   1.000
_cell.angle_alpha   90.00
_cell.angle_beta   90.00
_cell.angle_gamma   90.00
#
_symmetry.space_group_name_H-M   'P 1'
#
loop_
_entity.id
_entity.type
_entity.pdbx_description
1 polymer ?
#
loop_
_entity_poly.entity_id
_entity_poly.type
_entity_poly.pdbx_seq_one_letter_code
_entity_poly.pdbx_strand_id
1 'polypeptide(L)'
;MNRSKQPIILFGGLNGAGKTSILSAVRLVLFGRQSFNQMLTNNDYINELNELIHKGAGTISQPDNAYIELEFQYSQNGEESTYKVIRSWKRGQKDKLYLEKDDVALTELDYDQCQGFLNELIPTGIADLFFFDGEKIAELAEDESGTVL
;
A
#
# COMPACT_ATOMS: atom_id res chain seq x y z
N MET A 1 -17.06 -5.76 27.75
CA MET A 1 -15.61 -5.99 27.86
C MET A 1 -14.92 -4.98 26.97
N ASN A 2 -14.33 -3.94 27.58
CA ASN A 2 -13.61 -2.89 26.87
C ASN A 2 -12.19 -3.42 26.60
N ARG A 3 -11.92 -3.95 25.39
CA ARG A 3 -10.52 -4.24 25.01
C ARG A 3 -9.83 -2.88 24.98
N SER A 4 -8.91 -2.62 25.91
CA SER A 4 -8.03 -1.46 25.83
C SER A 4 -7.42 -1.44 24.44
N LYS A 5 -7.67 -0.39 23.66
CA LYS A 5 -7.06 -0.18 22.34
C LYS A 5 -5.57 -0.48 22.50
N GLN A 6 -5.07 -1.55 21.88
CA GLN A 6 -3.64 -1.85 21.88
C GLN A 6 -3.03 -0.88 20.86
N PRO A 7 -2.42 0.24 21.29
CA PRO A 7 -2.02 1.29 20.35
C PRO A 7 -0.75 0.90 19.58
N ILE A 8 -0.11 -0.21 19.95
CA ILE A 8 1.13 -0.70 19.38
C ILE A 8 0.91 -2.17 18.99
N ILE A 9 1.13 -2.47 17.71
CA ILE A 9 1.14 -3.82 17.15
C ILE A 9 2.57 -4.11 16.72
N LEU A 10 3.15 -5.19 17.25
CA LEU A 10 4.52 -5.60 16.93
C LEU A 10 4.52 -6.81 15.99
N PHE A 11 5.12 -6.64 14.81
CA PHE A 11 5.41 -7.74 13.89
C PHE A 11 6.88 -8.17 14.03
N GLY A 12 7.13 -9.25 14.76
CA GLY A 12 8.47 -9.82 14.96
C GLY A 12 8.86 -10.81 13.85
N GLY A 13 10.11 -10.75 13.39
CA GLY A 13 10.64 -11.70 12.41
C GLY A 13 12.09 -11.43 12.04
N LEU A 14 12.79 -12.43 11.53
CA LEU A 14 14.17 -12.29 11.04
C LEU A 14 14.23 -11.45 9.75
N ASN A 15 15.44 -11.06 9.33
CA ASN A 15 15.62 -10.42 8.03
C ASN A 15 15.22 -11.38 6.91
N GLY A 16 14.53 -10.85 5.90
CA GLY A 16 13.91 -11.67 4.84
C GLY A 16 12.58 -12.32 5.22
N ALA A 17 12.07 -12.17 6.45
CA ALA A 17 10.77 -12.73 6.86
C ALA A 17 9.55 -11.98 6.30
N GLY A 18 9.74 -10.89 5.54
CA GLY A 18 8.66 -10.12 4.91
C GLY A 18 8.17 -8.88 5.66
N LYS A 19 8.87 -8.44 6.71
CA LYS A 19 8.50 -7.23 7.49
C LYS A 19 8.35 -5.99 6.61
N THR A 20 9.39 -5.65 5.84
CA THR A 20 9.37 -4.54 4.88
C THR A 20 8.34 -4.79 3.78
N SER A 21 8.17 -6.04 3.33
CA SER A 21 7.19 -6.40 2.30
C SER A 21 5.75 -6.05 2.71
N ILE A 22 5.38 -6.24 3.97
CA ILE A 22 4.07 -5.82 4.50
C ILE A 22 3.91 -4.29 4.42
N LEU A 23 4.93 -3.53 4.83
CA LEU A 23 4.89 -2.07 4.77
C LEU A 23 4.79 -1.57 3.32
N SER A 24 5.56 -2.18 2.41
CA SER A 24 5.48 -1.90 0.96
C SER A 24 4.11 -2.25 0.39
N ALA A 25 3.48 -3.34 0.84
CA ALA A 25 2.14 -3.72 0.40
C ALA A 25 1.08 -2.69 0.80
N VAL A 26 1.16 -2.15 2.02
CA VAL A 26 0.27 -1.07 2.49
C VAL A 26 0.45 0.20 1.64
N ARG A 27 1.69 0.59 1.32
CA ARG A 27 1.93 1.72 0.42
C ARG A 27 1.40 1.45 -0.98
N LEU A 28 1.61 0.25 -1.52
CA LEU A 28 1.20 -0.10 -2.88
C LEU A 28 -0.33 -0.12 -3.03
N VAL A 29 -1.07 -0.71 -2.09
CA VAL A 29 -2.54 -0.77 -2.17
C VAL A 29 -3.14 0.63 -2.14
N LEU A 30 -2.60 1.55 -1.33
CA LEU A 30 -3.06 2.94 -1.24
C LEU A 30 -2.65 3.79 -2.46
N PHE A 31 -1.39 3.73 -2.87
CA PHE A 31 -0.80 4.72 -3.78
C PHE A 31 -0.52 4.21 -5.19
N GLY A 32 -0.63 2.91 -5.43
CA GLY A 32 -0.35 2.31 -6.74
C GLY A 32 1.05 2.68 -7.23
N ARG A 33 1.15 3.22 -8.45
CA ARG A 33 2.43 3.69 -9.00
C ARG A 33 3.16 4.70 -8.11
N GLN A 34 2.44 5.52 -7.35
CA GLN A 34 3.03 6.56 -6.51
C GLN A 34 3.69 5.97 -5.24
N SER A 35 3.54 4.67 -4.96
CA SER A 35 4.27 4.03 -3.85
C SER A 35 5.76 3.85 -4.12
N PHE A 36 6.18 3.97 -5.38
CA PHE A 36 7.57 3.85 -5.80
C PHE A 36 8.24 5.23 -5.77
N ASN A 37 9.47 5.28 -5.28
CA ASN A 37 10.21 6.54 -5.10
C ASN A 37 10.70 7.19 -6.42
N GLN A 38 10.37 6.60 -7.58
CA GLN A 38 10.80 7.05 -8.90
C GLN A 38 9.61 7.23 -9.83
N MET A 39 9.73 8.16 -10.79
CA MET A 39 8.75 8.36 -11.85
C MET A 39 8.82 7.18 -12.83
N LEU A 40 7.85 6.26 -12.72
CA LEU A 40 7.80 5.07 -13.56
C LEU A 40 6.99 5.33 -14.84
N THR A 41 7.53 4.86 -15.98
CA THR A 41 6.70 4.70 -17.18
C THR A 41 5.68 3.59 -16.98
N ASN A 42 4.74 3.44 -17.93
CA ASN A 42 3.78 2.33 -17.85
C ASN A 42 4.47 0.96 -17.89
N ASN A 43 5.49 0.79 -18.72
CA ASN A 43 6.20 -0.48 -18.84
C ASN A 43 7.02 -0.78 -17.58
N ASP A 44 7.71 0.22 -17.03
CA ASP A 44 8.48 0.04 -15.80
C ASP A 44 7.56 -0.33 -14.64
N TYR A 45 6.41 0.32 -14.53
CA TYR A 45 5.42 -0.03 -13.51
C TYR A 45 4.89 -1.45 -13.65
N ILE A 46 4.61 -1.92 -14.87
CA ILE A 46 4.23 -3.30 -15.12
C ILE A 46 5.35 -4.27 -14.71
N ASN A 47 6.61 -3.92 -14.97
CA ASN A 47 7.76 -4.73 -14.57
C ASN A 47 7.91 -4.81 -13.05
N GLU A 48 7.76 -3.69 -12.34
CA GLU A 48 7.73 -3.67 -10.88
C GLU A 48 6.62 -4.57 -10.32
N LEU A 49 5.40 -4.46 -10.84
CA LEU A 49 4.29 -5.34 -10.46
C LEU A 49 4.60 -6.83 -10.71
N ASN A 50 5.27 -7.16 -11.81
CA ASN A 50 5.64 -8.55 -12.12
C ASN A 50 6.61 -9.15 -11.07
N GLU A 51 7.51 -8.34 -10.51
CA GLU A 51 8.46 -8.77 -9.48
C GLU A 51 7.78 -9.00 -8.12
N LEU A 52 6.63 -8.35 -7.89
CA LEU A 52 5.82 -8.53 -6.70
C LEU A 52 4.93 -9.78 -6.74
N ILE A 53 4.89 -10.50 -7.87
CA ILE A 53 4.21 -11.80 -7.96
C ILE A 53 5.12 -12.88 -7.39
N HIS A 54 4.57 -13.70 -6.49
CA HIS A 54 5.28 -14.80 -5.87
C HIS A 54 5.97 -15.71 -6.91
N LYS A 55 7.27 -15.97 -6.72
CA LYS A 55 8.12 -16.69 -7.69
C LYS A 55 7.90 -18.21 -7.67
N GLY A 56 7.12 -18.75 -6.73
CA GLY A 56 6.62 -20.12 -6.76
C GLY A 56 7.70 -21.19 -6.54
N ALA A 57 8.75 -20.90 -5.76
CA ALA A 57 9.82 -21.86 -5.50
C ALA A 57 9.23 -23.20 -4.98
N GLY A 58 9.36 -24.26 -5.78
CA GLY A 58 8.84 -25.60 -5.45
C GLY A 58 7.40 -25.90 -5.92
N THR A 59 6.78 -25.05 -6.73
CA THR A 59 5.44 -25.28 -7.30
C THR A 59 5.49 -25.73 -8.76
N ILE A 60 4.50 -26.52 -9.20
CA ILE A 60 4.41 -27.08 -10.57
C ILE A 60 4.08 -25.98 -11.61
N SER A 61 3.44 -24.90 -11.19
CA SER A 61 3.06 -23.76 -12.03
C SER A 61 3.45 -22.45 -11.35
N GLN A 62 4.12 -21.57 -12.09
CA GLN A 62 4.43 -20.22 -11.59
C GLN A 62 3.13 -19.41 -11.46
N PRO A 63 2.89 -18.75 -10.31
CA PRO A 63 1.78 -17.81 -10.17
C PRO A 63 1.85 -16.71 -11.24
N ASP A 64 0.68 -16.38 -11.80
CA ASP A 64 0.51 -15.40 -12.88
C ASP A 64 -0.15 -14.10 -12.40
N ASN A 65 -0.57 -14.04 -11.15
CA ASN A 65 -1.31 -12.93 -10.56
C ASN A 65 -0.98 -12.73 -9.08
N ALA A 66 -1.29 -11.55 -8.58
CA ALA A 66 -1.22 -11.20 -7.16
C ALA A 66 -2.24 -10.11 -6.84
N TYR A 67 -2.58 -9.97 -5.56
CA TYR A 67 -3.42 -8.89 -5.07
C TYR A 67 -3.04 -8.52 -3.63
N ILE A 68 -3.44 -7.32 -3.24
CA ILE A 68 -3.39 -6.82 -1.87
C ILE A 68 -4.78 -6.31 -1.54
N GLU A 69 -5.26 -6.66 -0.35
CA GLU A 69 -6.51 -6.18 0.22
C GLU A 69 -6.20 -5.45 1.53
N LEU A 70 -6.75 -4.25 1.67
CA LEU A 70 -6.63 -3.43 2.88
C LEU A 70 -8.01 -2.94 3.28
N GLU A 71 -8.39 -3.25 4.50
CA GLU A 71 -9.61 -2.74 5.14
C GLU A 71 -9.23 -1.79 6.27
N PHE A 72 -9.86 -0.62 6.30
CA PHE A 72 -9.63 0.38 7.34
C PHE A 72 -10.89 1.22 7.60
N GLN A 73 -10.98 1.77 8.81
CA GLN A 73 -12.02 2.72 9.17
C GLN A 73 -11.52 4.14 8.97
N TYR A 74 -12.36 5.00 8.40
CA TYR A 74 -12.05 6.41 8.21
C TYR A 74 -13.25 7.27 8.62
N SER A 75 -12.99 8.29 9.43
CA SER A 75 -14.02 9.23 9.88
C SER A 75 -13.99 10.50 9.04
N GLN A 76 -15.05 10.73 8.26
CA GLN A 76 -15.25 11.94 7.48
C GLN A 76 -16.44 12.71 8.06
N ASN A 77 -16.23 13.98 8.44
CA ASN A 77 -17.27 14.84 9.02
C ASN A 77 -17.97 14.23 10.27
N GLY A 78 -17.27 13.38 11.02
CA GLY A 78 -17.81 12.71 12.21
C GLY A 78 -18.57 11.41 11.93
N GLU A 79 -18.73 11.02 10.67
CA GLU A 79 -19.26 9.70 10.28
C GLU A 79 -18.11 8.74 10.01
N GLU A 80 -18.08 7.62 10.73
CA GLU A 80 -17.10 6.54 10.52
C GLU A 80 -17.66 5.55 9.50
N SER A 81 -16.89 5.31 8.44
CA SER A 81 -17.16 4.28 7.44
C SER A 81 -15.99 3.32 7.34
N THR A 82 -16.30 2.07 6.96
CA THR A 82 -15.31 1.04 6.66
C THR A 82 -15.03 1.03 5.17
N TYR A 83 -13.76 1.18 4.78
CA TYR A 83 -13.32 1.12 3.41
C TYR A 83 -12.53 -0.16 3.17
N LYS A 84 -12.81 -0.84 2.06
CA LYS A 84 -12.02 -1.98 1.57
C LYS A 84 -11.42 -1.64 0.23
N VAL A 85 -10.10 -1.72 0.13
CA VAL A 85 -9.33 -1.44 -1.09
C VAL A 85 -8.69 -2.73 -1.56
N ILE A 86 -8.98 -3.12 -2.80
CA ILE A 86 -8.34 -4.27 -3.44
C ILE A 86 -7.56 -3.78 -4.65
N ARG A 87 -6.24 -3.98 -4.62
CA ARG A 87 -5.37 -3.76 -5.77
C ARG A 87 -4.86 -5.10 -6.27
N SER A 88 -5.13 -5.41 -7.54
CA SER A 88 -4.79 -6.71 -8.13
C SER A 88 -4.11 -6.55 -9.49
N TRP A 89 -3.23 -7.47 -9.84
CA TRP A 89 -2.52 -7.43 -11.12
C TRP A 89 -2.19 -8.83 -11.64
N LYS A 90 -1.95 -8.92 -12.94
CA LYS A 90 -1.48 -10.11 -13.64
C LYS A 90 -0.17 -9.81 -14.33
N ARG A 91 0.61 -10.86 -14.64
CA ARG A 91 1.85 -10.72 -15.39
C ARG A 91 1.63 -9.95 -16.69
N GLY A 92 2.45 -8.92 -16.91
CA GLY A 92 2.40 -8.09 -18.13
C GLY A 92 1.23 -7.11 -18.19
N GLN A 93 0.48 -6.91 -17.11
CA GLN A 93 -0.66 -5.99 -17.06
C GLN A 93 -0.48 -4.94 -15.98
N LYS A 94 -1.05 -3.76 -16.20
CA LYS A 94 -1.25 -2.75 -15.15
C LYS A 94 -2.19 -3.33 -14.08
N ASP A 95 -2.08 -2.82 -12.88
CA ASP A 95 -3.00 -3.13 -11.80
C ASP A 95 -4.43 -2.68 -12.08
N LYS A 96 -5.35 -3.29 -11.33
CA LYS A 96 -6.75 -2.94 -11.22
C LYS A 96 -7.02 -2.53 -9.78
N LEU A 97 -7.82 -1.50 -9.62
CA LEU A 97 -8.21 -0.96 -8.33
C LEU A 97 -9.71 -1.14 -8.14
N TYR A 98 -10.08 -1.62 -6.96
CA TYR A 98 -11.46 -1.82 -6.54
C TYR A 98 -11.64 -1.27 -5.13
N LEU A 99 -12.78 -0.63 -4.88
CA LEU A 99 -13.07 0.08 -3.65
C LEU A 99 -14.50 -0.20 -3.20
N GLU A 100 -14.66 -0.52 -1.91
CA GLU A 100 -15.94 -0.62 -1.23
C GLU A 100 -16.00 0.37 -0.07
N LYS A 101 -17.20 0.89 0.20
CA LYS A 101 -17.54 1.65 1.40
C LYS A 101 -18.72 0.96 2.08
N ASP A 102 -18.56 0.57 3.34
CA ASP A 102 -19.59 -0.08 4.15
C ASP A 102 -20.23 -1.29 3.43
N ASP A 103 -19.37 -2.16 2.89
CA ASP A 103 -19.70 -3.35 2.08
C ASP A 103 -20.45 -3.07 0.76
N VAL A 104 -20.52 -1.80 0.34
CA VAL A 104 -21.08 -1.39 -0.95
C VAL A 104 -19.96 -1.01 -1.90
N ALA A 105 -19.88 -1.69 -3.04
CA ALA A 105 -18.92 -1.42 -4.09
C ALA A 105 -19.16 -0.04 -4.73
N LEU A 106 -18.12 0.79 -4.80
CA LEU A 106 -18.15 2.11 -5.46
C LEU A 106 -17.94 1.96 -6.98
N THR A 107 -18.85 1.22 -7.62
CA THR A 107 -18.76 0.83 -9.04
C THR A 107 -18.87 1.98 -10.03
N GLU A 108 -19.35 3.13 -9.58
CA GLU A 108 -19.47 4.36 -10.34
C GLU A 108 -18.13 5.07 -10.57
N LEU A 109 -17.09 4.72 -9.81
CA LEU A 109 -15.76 5.31 -9.92
C LEU A 109 -14.88 4.48 -10.87
N ASP A 110 -14.23 5.16 -11.80
CA ASP A 110 -13.15 4.55 -12.58
C ASP A 110 -11.84 4.43 -11.78
N TYR A 111 -10.80 3.89 -12.41
CA TYR A 111 -9.50 3.70 -11.77
C TYR A 111 -8.90 5.01 -11.26
N ASP A 112 -8.95 6.08 -12.06
CA ASP A 112 -8.30 7.35 -11.72
C ASP A 112 -9.09 8.09 -10.62
N GLN A 113 -10.43 7.98 -10.65
CA GLN A 113 -11.30 8.48 -9.59
C GLN A 113 -11.11 7.72 -8.28
N CYS A 114 -11.02 6.39 -8.30
CA CYS A 114 -10.68 5.58 -7.13
C CYS A 114 -9.31 5.99 -6.56
N GLN A 115 -8.30 6.15 -7.42
CA GLN A 115 -6.96 6.56 -6.98
C GLN A 115 -6.96 7.98 -6.41
N GLY A 116 -7.70 8.90 -7.02
CA GLY A 116 -7.88 10.28 -6.53
C GLY A 116 -8.48 10.29 -5.13
N PHE A 117 -9.54 9.52 -4.91
CA PHE A 117 -10.15 9.37 -3.59
C PHE A 117 -9.17 8.87 -2.52
N LEU A 118 -8.36 7.83 -2.82
CA LEU A 118 -7.35 7.33 -1.89
C LEU A 118 -6.27 8.39 -1.58
N ASN A 119 -5.89 9.19 -2.58
CA ASN A 119 -4.93 10.28 -2.40
C ASN A 119 -5.48 11.45 -1.56
N GLU A 120 -6.81 11.64 -1.52
CA GLU A 120 -7.46 12.60 -0.62
C GLU A 120 -7.52 12.07 0.82
N LEU A 121 -7.77 10.77 0.99
CA LEU A 121 -7.78 10.14 2.31
C LEU A 121 -6.41 10.20 2.99
N ILE A 122 -5.36 9.86 2.25
CA ILE A 122 -3.98 9.89 2.72
C ILE A 122 -3.12 10.53 1.62
N PRO A 123 -2.78 11.83 1.74
CA PRO A 123 -1.94 12.49 0.76
C PRO A 123 -0.55 11.84 0.66
N THR A 124 -0.11 11.55 -0.56
CA THR A 124 1.19 10.90 -0.80
C THR A 124 2.35 11.71 -0.22
N GLY A 125 2.26 13.04 -0.18
CA GLY A 125 3.31 13.93 0.34
C GLY A 125 3.56 13.81 1.85
N ILE A 126 2.61 13.25 2.62
CA ILE A 126 2.80 12.99 4.05
C ILE A 126 2.93 11.50 4.36
N ALA A 127 2.84 10.63 3.35
CA ALA A 127 2.85 9.18 3.53
C ALA A 127 4.14 8.69 4.22
N ASP A 128 5.27 9.34 3.98
CA ASP A 128 6.55 8.98 4.60
C ASP A 128 6.59 9.29 6.11
N LEU A 129 5.68 10.12 6.64
CA LEU A 129 5.49 10.31 8.08
C LEU A 129 4.72 9.16 8.76
N PHE A 130 3.99 8.36 7.98
CA PHE A 130 3.18 7.24 8.49
C PHE A 130 3.78 5.87 8.16
N PHE A 131 4.45 5.75 7.02
CA PHE A 131 4.93 4.48 6.47
C PHE A 131 6.45 4.50 6.27
N PHE A 132 7.18 4.40 7.39
CA PHE A 132 8.64 4.33 7.41
C PHE A 132 9.11 3.03 8.09
N ASP A 133 10.30 2.58 7.70
CA ASP A 133 11.00 1.49 8.35
C ASP A 133 12.20 2.02 9.15
N GLY A 134 12.90 1.11 9.84
CA GLY A 134 14.05 1.48 10.66
C GLY A 134 15.21 2.09 9.86
N GLU A 135 15.31 1.79 8.56
CA GLU A 135 16.35 2.35 7.69
C GLU A 135 16.06 3.83 7.42
N LYS A 136 14.83 4.19 7.05
CA LYS A 136 14.41 5.59 6.91
C LYS A 136 14.55 6.40 8.20
N ILE A 137 14.29 5.82 9.37
CA ILE A 137 14.49 6.51 10.65
C ILE A 137 15.97 6.84 10.86
N ALA A 138 16.86 5.90 10.52
CA ALA A 138 18.29 6.12 10.63
C ALA A 138 18.74 7.24 9.68
N GLU A 139 18.29 7.23 8.42
CA GLU A 139 18.55 8.30 7.46
C GLU A 139 18.07 9.68 7.95
N LEU A 140 16.85 9.76 8.51
CA LEU A 140 16.31 11.01 9.07
C LEU A 140 17.08 11.50 10.31
N ALA A 141 17.65 10.58 11.10
CA ALA A 141 18.45 10.93 12.28
C ALA A 141 19.88 11.35 11.92
N GLU A 142 20.41 10.86 10.80
CA GLU A 142 21.74 11.18 10.27
C GLU A 142 21.74 12.42 9.36
N ASP A 143 20.57 12.93 8.95
CA ASP A 143 20.44 14.17 8.19
C ASP A 143 20.72 15.42 9.06
N GLU A 144 22.00 15.76 9.20
CA GLU A 144 22.49 16.96 9.90
C GLU A 144 22.36 18.25 9.06
N SER A 145 21.75 18.20 7.86
CA SER A 145 21.77 19.32 6.91
C SER A 145 20.79 20.46 7.24
N GLY A 146 19.92 20.30 8.24
CA GLY A 146 19.03 21.35 8.76
C GLY A 146 18.09 21.97 7.73
N THR A 147 17.95 21.37 6.55
CA THR A 147 17.09 21.87 5.48
C THR A 147 15.76 21.15 5.58
N VAL A 148 14.87 21.71 6.38
CA VAL A 148 13.47 21.30 6.43
C VAL A 148 12.85 21.53 5.05
N LEU A 149 12.34 20.46 4.42
CA LEU A 149 11.56 20.51 3.18
C LEU A 149 10.29 21.34 3.33
#